data_AF-A0A3D4NGU7-F1
#
_entry.id   AF-A0A3D4NGU7-F1
#
_cell.length_a   1.000
_cell.length_b   1.000
_cell.length_c   1.000
_cell.angle_alpha   90.00
_cell.angle_beta   90.00
_cell.angle_gamma   90.00
#
_symmetry.space_group_name_H-M   'P 1'
#
loop_
_entity.id
_entity.type
_entity.pdbx_description
1 polymer ?
#
loop_
_entity_poly.entity_id
_entity_poly.type
_entity_poly.pdbx_seq_one_letter_code
_entity_poly.pdbx_strand_id
1 'polypeptide(L)' 'MLQFENVSTFYGKIQALHSVNVEIRQGEIVTLIGANGAG' A
#
# COMPACT_ATOMS: atom_id res chain seq x y z
N MET A 1 -14.01 -8.14 -1.27
CA MET A 1 -13.37 -7.29 -0.26
C MET A 1 -11.88 -7.59 -0.31
N LEU A 2 -11.05 -6.56 -0.48
CA LEU A 2 -9.59 -6.65 -0.42
C LEU A 2 -9.11 -5.81 0.75
N GLN A 3 -8.18 -6.33 1.55
CA GLN A 3 -7.70 -5.65 2.74
C GLN A 3 -6.20 -5.89 2.95
N PHE A 4 -5.47 -4.83 3.26
CA PHE A 4 -4.10 -4.84 3.74
C PHE A 4 -4.09 -4.29 5.17
N GLU A 5 -3.50 -5.02 6.11
CA GLU A 5 -3.34 -4.58 7.49
C GLU A 5 -1.86 -4.54 7.85
N ASN A 6 -1.39 -3.37 8.29
CA ASN A 6 -0.02 -3.10 8.76
C ASN A 6 1.09 -3.66 7.85
N VAL A 7 0.90 -3.56 6.54
CA VAL A 7 1.86 -4.11 5.56
C VAL A 7 3.13 -3.27 5.54
N SER A 8 4.26 -3.94 5.74
CA SER A 8 5.60 -3.37 5.57
C SER A 8 6.43 -4.25 4.64
N THR A 9 7.17 -3.63 3.73
CA THR A 9 7.97 -4.36 2.73
C THR A 9 9.34 -3.72 2.55
N PHE A 10 10.31 -4.53 2.12
CA PHE A 10 11.70 -4.10 1.98
C PHE A 10 12.28 -4.58 0.65
N TYR A 11 13.07 -3.71 0.01
CA TYR A 11 13.98 -4.05 -1.06
C TYR A 11 15.41 -3.99 -0.51
N GLY A 12 15.90 -5.14 -0.06
CA GLY A 12 17.20 -5.23 0.62
C GLY A 12 17.20 -4.39 1.91
N LYS A 13 18.00 -3.32 1.94
CA LYS A 13 18.10 -2.41 3.09
C LYS A 13 17.09 -1.26 3.07
N ILE A 14 16.36 -1.07 1.97
CA ILE A 14 15.41 0.03 1.80
C ILE A 14 14.02 -0.47 2.17
N GLN A 15 13.34 0.22 3.07
CA GLN A 15 11.93 -0.02 3.35
C GLN A 15 11.09 0.74 2.31
N ALA A 16 10.15 0.04 1.67
CA ALA A 16 9.28 0.60 0.65
C ALA A 16 7.93 0.97 1.26
N LEU A 17 7.25 0.00 1.90
CA LEU A 17 6.00 0.23 2.62
C LEU A 17 6.22 0.29 4.14
N HIS A 18 5.56 1.25 4.78
CA HIS A 18 5.62 1.50 6.22
C HIS A 18 4.23 1.33 6.85
N SER A 19 3.94 0.16 7.40
CA SER A 19 2.69 -0.16 8.12
C SER A 19 1.43 0.30 7.39
N VAL A 20 1.36 0.03 6.09
CA VAL A 20 0.27 0.50 5.22
C VAL A 20 -1.01 -0.29 5.50
N ASN A 21 -2.12 0.44 5.62
CA ASN A 21 -3.46 -0.11 5.81
C ASN A 21 -4.35 0.35 4.64
N VAL A 22 -5.06 -0.59 4.01
CA VAL A 22 -5.98 -0.30 2.90
C VAL A 22 -7.17 -1.25 2.99
N GLU A 23 -8.36 -0.71 2.74
CA GLU A 23 -9.58 -1.48 2.56
C GLU A 23 -10.18 -1.09 1.21
N ILE A 24 -10.52 -2.07 0.37
CA ILE A 24 -11.24 -1.87 -0.88
C ILE A 24 -12.48 -2.77 -0.89
N ARG A 25 -13.65 -2.14 -1.00
CA ARG A 25 -14.95 -2.81 -1.01
C ARG A 25 -15.31 -3.25 -2.42
N GLN A 26 -16.26 -4.17 -2.50
CA GLN A 26 -16.70 -4.67 -3.80
C GLN A 26 -17.38 -3.57 -4.60
N GLY A 27 -16.95 -3.39 -5.85
CA GLY A 27 -17.48 -2.35 -6.75
C GLY A 27 -16.77 -1.00 -6.66
N GLU A 28 -15.81 -0.82 -5.75
CA GLU A 28 -15.01 0.41 -5.68
C GLU A 28 -13.91 0.42 -6.75
N ILE A 29 -13.71 1.60 -7.37
CA ILE A 29 -12.58 1.88 -8.25
C ILE A 29 -11.69 2.86 -7.49
N VAL A 30 -10.46 2.44 -7.19
CA VAL A 30 -9.51 3.19 -6.39
C VAL A 30 -8.27 3.50 -7.22
N THR A 31 -7.79 4.73 -7.14
CA THR A 31 -6.53 5.17 -7.76
C THR A 31 -5.55 5.57 -6.67
N LEU A 32 -4.29 5.12 -6.79
CA LEU A 32 -3.19 5.55 -5.94
C LEU A 32 -2.37 6.62 -6.65
N ILE A 33 -2.06 7.72 -5.95
CA ILE A 33 -1.21 8.80 -6.45
C ILE A 33 -0.06 9.05 -5.46
N GLY A 34 1.10 9.43 -5.99
CA GLY A 34 2.28 9.72 -5.19
C GLY A 34 3.48 10.08 -6.04
N ALA A 35 4.50 10.65 -5.41
CA ALA A 35 5.79 10.85 -6.04
C ALA A 35 6.47 9.50 -6.32
N ASN A 36 7.44 9.46 -7.26
CA ASN A 36 8.23 8.27 -7.51
C ASN A 36 8.92 7.80 -6.23
N GLY A 37 8.68 6.54 -5.85
CA GLY A 37 9.23 5.94 -4.63
C GLY A 37 8.55 6.36 -3.32
N ALA A 38 7.34 6.93 -3.36
CA ALA A 38 6.57 7.28 -2.16
C ALA A 38 6.04 6.07 -1.36
N GLY A 39 6.16 4.87 -1.93
CA GLY A 39 5.82 3.59 -1.34
C GLY A 39 6.35 2.46 -2.20
#